data_AF-A0A662H6N7-F1
#
_entry.id   AF-A0A662H6N7-F1
#
_cell.length_a   1.000
_cell.length_b   1.000
_cell.length_c   1.000
_cell.angle_alpha   90.00
_cell.angle_beta   90.00
_cell.angle_gamma   90.00
#
_symmetry.space_group_name_H-M   'P 1'
#
loop_
_entity.id
_entity.type
_entity.pdbx_description
1 polymer ?
#
loop_
_entity_poly.entity_id
_entity_poly.type
_entity_poly.pdbx_seq_one_letter_code
_entity_poly.pdbx_strand_id
1 'polypeptide(L)'
;MMSLEMLRELFRRVAMSAVSRQISVSGRFVRRELGLTSFQLGRLAREVEEGALPGVTVVRQGRKRRIRFVIDKQYWLDEDN
;
A
#
# COMPACT_ATOMS: atom_id res chain seq x y z
N MET A 1 -15.68 -3.39 7.36
CA MET A 1 -14.64 -4.28 6.80
C MET A 1 -14.42 -3.92 5.31
N MET A 2 -14.23 -2.62 4.99
CA MET A 2 -14.17 -2.11 3.60
C MET A 2 -12.79 -1.57 3.19
N SER A 3 -11.82 -1.48 4.11
CA SER A 3 -10.60 -0.70 3.89
C SER A 3 -9.46 -1.47 3.19
N LEU A 4 -9.40 -2.81 3.35
CA LEU A 4 -8.32 -3.62 2.78
C LEU A 4 -8.54 -3.92 1.28
N GLU A 5 -9.78 -4.21 0.88
CA GLU A 5 -10.14 -4.42 -0.53
C GLU A 5 -9.90 -3.16 -1.36
N MET A 6 -10.32 -1.99 -0.85
CA MET A 6 -10.04 -0.71 -1.50
C MET A 6 -8.53 -0.41 -1.60
N LEU A 7 -7.75 -0.80 -0.59
CA LEU A 7 -6.29 -0.67 -0.62
C LEU A 7 -5.68 -1.58 -1.69
N ARG A 8 -6.14 -2.83 -1.77
CA ARG A 8 -5.72 -3.81 -2.77
C ARG A 8 -5.97 -3.31 -4.18
N GLU A 9 -7.18 -2.82 -4.46
CA GLU A 9 -7.52 -2.26 -5.76
C GLU A 9 -6.66 -1.03 -6.10
N LEU A 10 -6.48 -0.11 -5.15
CA LEU A 10 -5.61 1.06 -5.34
C LEU A 10 -4.18 0.63 -5.70
N PHE A 11 -3.60 -0.30 -4.94
CA PHE A 11 -2.22 -0.73 -5.14
C PHE A 11 -2.01 -1.57 -6.38
N ARG A 12 -2.99 -2.40 -6.76
CA ARG A 12 -2.99 -3.07 -8.07
C ARG A 12 -2.95 -2.06 -9.21
N ARG A 13 -3.83 -1.04 -9.21
CA ARG A 13 -3.82 0.01 -10.24
C ARG A 13 -2.47 0.73 -10.30
N VAL A 14 -1.92 1.09 -9.13
CA VAL A 14 -0.60 1.74 -9.06
C VAL A 14 0.49 0.83 -9.62
N ALA A 15 0.53 -0.44 -9.23
CA ALA A 15 1.48 -1.43 -9.71
C ALA A 15 1.44 -1.56 -11.24
N MET A 16 0.25 -1.71 -11.81
CA MET A 16 0.06 -1.92 -13.25
C MET A 16 0.41 -0.67 -14.08
N SER A 17 0.20 0.53 -13.52
CA SER A 17 0.53 1.79 -14.19
C SER A 17 2.02 2.13 -14.23
N ALA A 18 2.84 1.50 -13.38
CA ALA A 18 4.24 1.85 -13.24
C ALA A 18 5.15 1.07 -14.18
N VAL A 19 6.21 1.70 -14.67
CA VAL A 19 7.25 1.02 -15.47
C VAL A 19 8.17 0.17 -14.58
N SER A 20 8.48 0.65 -13.38
CA SER A 20 9.40 0.01 -12.45
C SER A 20 8.82 -1.25 -11.79
N ARG A 21 9.70 -2.21 -11.46
CA ARG A 21 9.34 -3.44 -10.73
C ARG A 21 8.85 -3.17 -9.30
N GLN A 22 9.37 -2.13 -8.65
CA GLN A 22 8.93 -1.72 -7.31
C GLN A 22 8.53 -0.25 -7.30
N ILE A 23 7.45 0.08 -6.58
CA ILE A 23 6.94 1.45 -6.47
C ILE A 23 6.74 1.81 -5.01
N SER A 24 7.23 2.98 -4.60
CA SER A 24 7.00 3.51 -3.26
C SER A 24 5.93 4.58 -3.26
N VAL A 25 4.86 4.34 -2.50
CA VAL A 25 3.74 5.26 -2.32
C VAL A 25 3.75 5.81 -0.90
N SER A 26 3.55 7.13 -0.76
CA SER A 26 3.48 7.76 0.56
C SER A 26 2.15 7.46 1.26
N GLY A 27 2.15 7.30 2.58
CA GLY A 27 0.91 7.14 3.34
C GLY A 27 -0.03 8.34 3.22
N ARG A 28 0.49 9.56 2.97
CA ARG A 28 -0.33 10.74 2.67
C ARG A 28 -1.16 10.55 1.40
N PHE A 29 -0.57 9.97 0.35
CA PHE A 29 -1.29 9.66 -0.88
C PHE A 29 -2.42 8.67 -0.60
N VAL A 30 -2.11 7.53 0.03
CA VAL A 30 -3.11 6.50 0.37
C VAL A 30 -4.27 7.08 1.18
N ARG A 31 -3.94 7.92 2.17
CA ARG A 31 -4.94 8.59 3.00
C ARG A 31 -5.90 9.46 2.17
N ARG A 32 -5.37 10.20 1.20
CA ARG A 32 -6.17 11.08 0.34
C ARG A 32 -7.04 10.27 -0.63
N GLU A 33 -6.45 9.28 -1.30
CA GLU A 33 -7.17 8.46 -2.28
C GLU A 33 -8.28 7.62 -1.65
N LEU A 34 -8.07 7.13 -0.42
CA LEU A 34 -9.03 6.26 0.27
C LEU A 34 -9.88 7.01 1.32
N GLY A 35 -9.75 8.33 1.43
CA GLY A 35 -10.52 9.14 2.39
C GLY A 35 -10.29 8.75 3.86
N LEU A 36 -9.10 8.28 4.22
CA LEU A 36 -8.81 7.74 5.56
C LEU A 36 -8.42 8.84 6.55
N THR A 37 -8.64 8.58 7.83
CA THR A 37 -7.97 9.31 8.92
C THR A 37 -6.54 8.82 9.11
N SER A 38 -5.70 9.58 9.83
CA SER A 38 -4.34 9.13 10.19
C SER A 38 -4.35 7.87 11.07
N PHE A 39 -5.35 7.72 11.94
CA PHE A 39 -5.53 6.52 12.77
C PHE A 39 -5.87 5.29 11.92
N GLN A 40 -6.84 5.42 11.01
CA GLN A 40 -7.19 4.35 10.08
C GLN A 40 -6.02 3.96 9.18
N LEU A 41 -5.25 4.92 8.67
CA LEU A 41 -4.02 4.63 7.92
C LEU A 41 -3.01 3.82 8.76
N GLY A 42 -2.85 4.18 10.05
CA GLY A 42 -1.96 3.46 10.96
C GLY A 42 -2.40 2.02 11.20
N ARG A 43 -3.71 1.78 11.36
CA ARG A 43 -4.28 0.45 11.48
C ARG A 43 -4.07 -0.37 10.20
N LEU A 44 -4.38 0.21 9.04
CA LEU A 44 -4.19 -0.43 7.73
C LEU A 44 -2.72 -0.80 7.48
N ALA A 45 -1.80 0.11 7.80
CA ALA A 45 -0.38 -0.16 7.68
C ALA A 45 0.06 -1.34 8.55
N ARG A 46 -0.49 -1.44 9.77
CA ARG A 46 -0.22 -2.57 10.67
C ARG A 46 -0.78 -3.88 10.12
N GLU A 47 -2.00 -3.87 9.60
CA GLU A 47 -2.60 -5.06 8.96
C GLU A 47 -1.75 -5.55 7.78
N VAL A 48 -1.20 -4.62 6.97
CA VAL A 48 -0.25 -4.98 5.89
C VAL A 48 1.08 -5.52 6.44
N GLU A 49 1.64 -4.90 7.50
CA GLU A 49 2.83 -5.42 8.20
C GLU A 49 2.61 -6.84 8.77
N GLU A 50 1.38 -7.17 9.14
CA GLU A 50 0.95 -8.49 9.62
C GLU A 50 0.63 -9.48 8.47
N GLY A 51 0.82 -9.06 7.20
CA GLY A 51 0.68 -9.93 6.03
C GLY A 51 -0.69 -9.94 5.37
N ALA A 52 -1.60 -9.02 5.74
CA ALA A 52 -2.95 -8.97 5.17
C ALA A 52 -2.97 -8.62 3.68
N LEU A 53 -1.89 -8.04 3.14
CA LEU A 53 -1.79 -7.68 1.73
C LEU A 53 -0.43 -8.12 1.15
N PRO A 54 -0.35 -9.32 0.56
CA PRO A 54 0.87 -9.78 -0.10
C PRO A 54 1.24 -8.86 -1.28
N GLY A 55 2.53 -8.86 -1.65
CA GLY A 55 3.07 -7.96 -2.67
C GLY A 55 3.21 -6.49 -2.23
N VAL A 56 2.91 -6.16 -0.97
CA VAL A 56 3.11 -4.82 -0.41
C VAL A 56 3.86 -4.90 0.93
N THR A 57 4.92 -4.09 1.05
CA THR A 57 5.69 -3.93 2.29
C THR A 57 5.52 -2.52 2.84
N VAL A 58 5.42 -2.38 4.16
CA VAL A 58 5.41 -1.06 4.80
C VAL A 58 6.81 -0.68 5.26
N VAL A 59 7.23 0.55 4.94
CA VAL A 59 8.49 1.13 5.42
C VAL A 59 8.18 2.39 6.23
N ARG A 60 8.75 2.48 7.43
CA ARG A 60 8.62 3.64 8.31
C ARG A 60 9.89 4.48 8.24
N GLN A 61 9.79 5.71 7.73
CA GLN A 61 10.95 6.57 7.48
C GLN A 61 11.04 7.79 8.43
N GLY A 62 12.25 8.06 8.91
CA GLY A 62 12.64 9.26 9.67
C GLY A 62 12.14 9.30 11.12
N ARG A 63 12.52 10.37 11.85
CA ARG A 63 12.17 10.56 13.27
C ARG A 63 10.66 10.55 13.56
N LYS A 64 9.85 10.97 12.57
CA LYS A 64 8.38 10.99 12.66
C LYS A 64 7.72 9.70 12.17
N ARG A 65 8.47 8.63 11.88
CA ARG A 65 7.98 7.31 11.42
C ARG A 65 6.96 7.43 10.27
N ARG A 66 7.28 8.21 9.25
CA ARG A 66 6.39 8.40 8.10
C ARG A 66 6.17 7.07 7.38
N ILE A 67 4.91 6.71 7.16
CA ILE A 67 4.53 5.45 6.51
C ILE A 67 4.71 5.58 5.00
N ARG A 68 5.36 4.60 4.40
CA ARG A 68 5.39 4.33 2.95
C ARG A 68 4.98 2.89 2.69
N PHE A 69 4.30 2.68 1.57
CA PHE A 69 3.98 1.37 1.04
C PHE A 69 4.87 1.14 -0.17
N VAL A 70 5.62 0.04 -0.15
CA VAL A 70 6.44 -0.42 -1.27
C VAL A 70 5.69 -1.57 -1.92
N ILE A 71 5.32 -1.39 -3.17
CA ILE A 71 4.46 -2.29 -3.94
C ILE A 71 5.36 -3.04 -4.93
N ASP A 72 5.36 -4.36 -4.88
CA ASP A 72 6.05 -5.23 -5.84
C ASP A 72 5.13 -5.50 -7.03
N LYS A 73 5.45 -4.94 -8.19
CA LYS A 73 4.68 -5.10 -9.42
C LYS A 73 4.61 -6.56 -9.87
N GLN A 74 5.66 -7.35 -9.64
CA GLN A 74 5.70 -8.73 -10.13
C GLN A 74 4.58 -9.56 -9.51
N TYR A 75 4.35 -9.42 -8.21
CA TYR A 75 3.25 -10.09 -7.52
C TYR A 75 1.89 -9.85 -8.18
N TRP A 76 1.60 -8.60 -8.57
CA TRP A 76 0.33 -8.25 -9.21
C TRP A 76 0.22 -8.72 -10.65
N LEU A 77 1.34 -8.81 -11.38
CA LEU A 77 1.36 -9.39 -12.72
C LEU A 77 1.12 -10.90 -12.67
N ASP A 78 1.72 -11.59 -11.69
CA ASP A 78 1.57 -13.03 -11.53
C ASP A 78 0.15 -13.41 -11.08
N GLU A 79 -0.50 -12.56 -10.30
CA GLU A 79 -1.89 -12.76 -9.84
C GLU A 79 -2.93 -12.59 -10.96
N ASP A 80 -2.60 -11.85 -12.02
CA ASP A 80 -3.50 -11.60 -13.17
C ASP A 80 -3.39 -12.67 -14.28
N ASN A 81 -2.39 -13.55 -14.21
CA ASN A 81 -2.17 -14.65 -15.16
C ASN A 81 -2.64 -15.99 -14.59
#